data_AF-A0A258UI73-F1
#
_entry.id   AF-A0A258UI73-F1
#
_cell.length_a   1.000
_cell.length_b   1.000
_cell.length_c   1.000
_cell.angle_alpha   90.00
_cell.angle_beta   90.00
_cell.angle_gamma   90.00
#
_symmetry.space_group_name_H-M   'P 1'
#
loop_
_entity.id
_entity.type
_entity.pdbx_description
1 polymer ?
#
loop_
_entity_poly.entity_id
_entity_poly.type
_entity_poly.pdbx_seq_one_letter_code
_entity_poly.pdbx_strand_id
1 'polypeptide(L)'
;MKMATLKQSLADFLCKETGGDCVYEGETMKNSHAELAITTAEFELMVQALRDTLDANNIGTREKNELLKILAPMKRDVVTK
;
A
#
# COMPACT_ATOMS: atom_id res chain seq x y z
N MET A 1 15.01 8.38 -1.25
CA MET A 1 13.71 8.98 -1.62
C MET A 1 13.33 10.04 -0.60
N LYS A 2 12.82 11.20 -1.02
CA LYS A 2 12.31 12.23 -0.09
C LYS A 2 10.90 11.86 0.36
N MET A 3 10.57 12.12 1.63
CA MET A 3 9.27 11.75 2.22
C MET A 3 8.07 12.36 1.48
N ALA A 4 8.18 13.61 1.01
CA ALA A 4 7.12 14.25 0.24
C ALA A 4 6.81 13.49 -1.07
N THR A 5 7.84 13.04 -1.78
CA THR A 5 7.69 12.27 -3.02
C THR A 5 7.03 10.92 -2.78
N LEU A 6 7.42 10.22 -1.70
CA LEU A 6 6.78 8.95 -1.32
C LEU A 6 5.30 9.15 -1.02
N LYS A 7 4.95 10.17 -0.23
CA LYS A 7 3.56 10.47 0.13
C LYS A 7 2.69 10.74 -1.09
N GLN A 8 3.20 11.54 -2.05
CA GLN A 8 2.48 11.81 -3.28
C GLN A 8 2.30 10.53 -4.11
N SER A 9 3.38 9.79 -4.34
CA SER A 9 3.33 8.54 -5.13
C SER A 9 2.38 7.50 -4.52
N LEU A 10 2.37 7.36 -3.19
CA LEU A 10 1.43 6.49 -2.49
C LEU A 10 -0.03 6.99 -2.62
N ALA A 11 -0.27 8.29 -2.55
CA ALA A 11 -1.60 8.85 -2.75
C ALA A 11 -2.12 8.60 -4.17
N ASP A 12 -1.29 8.84 -5.19
CA ASP A 12 -1.63 8.60 -6.60
C ASP A 12 -1.89 7.11 -6.85
N PHE A 13 -1.08 6.24 -6.25
CA PHE A 13 -1.27 4.78 -6.29
C PHE A 13 -2.62 4.37 -5.70
N LEU A 14 -2.93 4.78 -4.47
CA LEU A 14 -4.19 4.44 -3.82
C LEU A 14 -5.39 5.00 -4.57
N CYS A 15 -5.29 6.23 -5.09
CA CYS A 15 -6.32 6.83 -5.92
C CYS A 15 -6.62 5.96 -7.15
N LYS A 16 -5.59 5.57 -7.92
CA LYS A 16 -5.73 4.72 -9.09
C LYS A 16 -6.32 3.35 -8.74
N GLU A 17 -5.78 2.66 -7.74
CA GLU A 17 -6.19 1.30 -7.36
C GLU A 17 -7.61 1.25 -6.79
N THR A 18 -8.10 2.36 -6.22
CA THR A 18 -9.49 2.49 -5.75
C THR A 18 -10.45 2.99 -6.83
N GLY A 19 -10.00 3.15 -8.08
CA GLY A 19 -10.83 3.50 -9.24
C GLY A 19 -10.94 5.00 -9.54
N GLY A 20 -10.08 5.83 -8.93
CA GLY A 20 -9.95 7.25 -9.27
C GLY A 20 -9.23 7.48 -10.60
N ASP A 21 -9.18 8.74 -11.04
CA ASP A 21 -8.60 9.18 -12.32
C ASP A 21 -7.11 9.56 -12.22
N CYS A 22 -6.50 9.41 -11.04
CA CYS A 22 -5.08 9.68 -10.85
C CYS A 22 -4.18 8.74 -11.65
N VAL A 23 -3.02 9.25 -12.06
CA VAL A 23 -2.00 8.45 -12.75
C VAL A 23 -0.89 8.12 -11.77
N TYR A 24 -0.66 6.82 -11.56
CA TYR A 24 0.52 6.33 -10.86
C TYR A 24 1.70 6.21 -11.83
N GLU A 25 2.63 7.15 -11.72
CA GLU A 25 3.88 7.24 -12.51
C GLU A 25 5.04 6.45 -11.88
N GLY A 26 4.79 5.72 -10.80
CA GLY A 26 5.81 4.94 -10.11
C GLY A 26 6.12 3.60 -10.77
N GLU A 27 7.18 2.97 -10.31
CA GLU A 27 7.59 1.64 -10.75
C GLU A 27 6.59 0.54 -10.33
N THR A 28 6.68 -0.62 -10.96
CA THR A 28 5.87 -1.78 -10.52
C THR A 28 6.14 -2.11 -9.05
N MET A 29 5.16 -2.70 -8.34
CA MET A 29 5.36 -3.13 -6.95
C MET A 29 6.55 -4.07 -6.82
N LYS A 30 6.75 -4.96 -7.80
CA LYS A 30 7.88 -5.90 -7.82
C LYS A 30 9.22 -5.19 -7.88
N ASN A 31 9.41 -4.26 -8.83
CA ASN A 31 10.67 -3.54 -8.99
C ASN A 31 10.92 -2.58 -7.82
N SER A 32 9.87 -1.90 -7.34
CA SER A 32 9.98 -0.93 -6.25
C SER A 32 10.49 -1.53 -4.94
N HIS A 33 10.24 -2.83 -4.72
CA HIS A 33 10.56 -3.52 -3.47
C HIS A 33 11.61 -4.64 -3.61
N ALA A 34 12.08 -4.92 -4.83
CA ALA A 34 12.97 -6.04 -5.16
C ALA A 34 14.19 -6.16 -4.23
N GLU A 35 14.85 -5.03 -3.94
CA GLU A 35 16.11 -4.98 -3.20
C GLU A 35 15.95 -4.68 -1.70
N LEU A 36 14.70 -4.65 -1.20
CA LEU A 36 14.42 -4.26 0.19
C LEU A 36 14.43 -5.42 1.18
N ALA A 37 14.56 -6.66 0.70
CA ALA A 37 14.55 -7.89 1.52
C ALA A 37 13.36 -7.98 2.50
N ILE A 38 12.20 -7.45 2.09
CA ILE A 38 11.00 -7.38 2.92
C ILE A 38 10.51 -8.79 3.21
N THR A 39 10.39 -9.09 4.49
CA THR A 39 9.84 -10.35 4.99
C THR A 39 8.32 -10.32 5.07
N THR A 40 7.71 -11.51 5.16
CA THR A 40 6.28 -11.63 5.44
C THR A 40 5.86 -10.89 6.71
N ALA A 41 6.68 -10.94 7.78
CA ALA A 41 6.37 -10.30 9.05
C ALA A 41 6.35 -8.77 8.93
N GLU A 42 7.30 -8.17 8.21
CA GLU A 42 7.33 -6.71 8.00
C GLU A 42 6.15 -6.24 7.15
N PHE A 43 5.77 -7.02 6.13
CA PHE A 43 4.57 -6.74 5.35
C PHE A 43 3.30 -6.76 6.23
N GLU A 44 3.18 -7.75 7.12
CA GLU A 44 2.04 -7.85 8.04
C GLU A 44 2.02 -6.73 9.08
N LEU A 45 3.18 -6.27 9.56
CA LEU A 45 3.29 -5.09 10.41
C LEU A 45 2.81 -3.82 9.68
N MET A 46 3.15 -3.66 8.41
CA MET A 46 2.65 -2.55 7.60
C MET A 46 1.12 -2.61 7.43
N VAL A 47 0.58 -3.80 7.14
CA VAL A 47 -0.88 -4.00 7.03
C VAL A 47 -1.57 -3.67 8.35
N GLN A 48 -0.98 -4.04 9.49
CA GLN A 48 -1.53 -3.69 10.80
C GLN A 48 -1.51 -2.17 11.03
N ALA A 49 -0.39 -1.51 10.73
CA ALA A 49 -0.28 -0.05 10.85
C ALA A 49 -1.31 0.69 9.97
N LEU A 50 -1.58 0.17 8.76
CA LEU A 50 -2.64 0.71 7.90
C LEU A 50 -4.03 0.54 8.55
N ARG A 51 -4.35 -0.65 9.07
CA ARG A 51 -5.63 -0.92 9.75
C ARG A 51 -5.84 0.04 10.93
N ASP A 52 -4.84 0.15 11.80
CA ASP A 52 -4.89 1.01 12.98
C ASP A 52 -5.06 2.49 12.59
N THR A 53 -4.40 2.92 11.51
CA THR A 53 -4.54 4.29 11.01
C THR A 53 -5.95 4.55 10.48
N LEU A 54 -6.54 3.61 9.73
CA LEU A 54 -7.92 3.74 9.24
C LEU A 54 -8.93 3.75 10.39
N ASP A 55 -8.69 2.93 11.42
CA ASP A 55 -9.50 2.90 12.64
C ASP A 55 -9.42 4.22 13.41
N ALA A 56 -8.21 4.78 13.58
CA ALA A 56 -8.01 6.09 14.21
C ALA A 56 -8.70 7.25 13.45
N ASN A 57 -8.95 7.06 12.15
CA ASN A 57 -9.68 8.02 11.30
C ASN A 57 -11.17 7.68 11.17
N ASN A 58 -11.70 6.75 11.97
CA ASN A 58 -13.11 6.33 11.99
C ASN A 58 -13.63 5.85 10.63
N ILE A 59 -12.77 5.20 9.83
CA ILE A 59 -13.18 4.60 8.56
C ILE A 59 -13.97 3.32 8.85
N GLY A 60 -15.13 3.17 8.21
CA GLY A 60 -16.02 2.04 8.41
C GLY A 60 -15.36 0.69 8.06
N THR A 61 -15.79 -0.36 8.75
CA THR A 61 -15.20 -1.71 8.58
C THR A 61 -15.34 -2.22 7.15
N ARG A 62 -16.43 -1.87 6.46
CA ARG A 62 -16.64 -2.23 5.06
C ARG A 62 -15.58 -1.62 4.16
N GLU A 63 -15.39 -0.30 4.25
CA GLU A 63 -14.45 0.47 3.43
C GLU A 63 -13.00 0.03 3.68
N LYS A 64 -12.63 -0.24 4.95
CA LYS A 64 -11.32 -0.83 5.28
C LYS A 64 -11.12 -2.18 4.59
N ASN A 65 -12.10 -3.07 4.65
CA ASN A 65 -11.99 -4.40 4.07
C ASN A 65 -11.93 -4.36 2.54
N GLU A 66 -12.66 -3.44 1.91
CA GLU A 66 -12.57 -3.19 0.47
C GLU A 66 -11.17 -2.74 0.07
N LEU A 67 -10.61 -1.74 0.74
CA LEU A 67 -9.24 -1.27 0.49
C LEU A 67 -8.22 -2.40 0.66
N LEU A 68 -8.30 -3.14 1.75
CA LEU A 68 -7.36 -4.23 2.03
C LEU A 68 -7.47 -5.36 1.01
N LYS A 69 -8.67 -5.64 0.48
CA LYS A 69 -8.87 -6.61 -0.59
C LYS A 69 -8.20 -6.16 -1.89
N ILE A 70 -8.24 -4.87 -2.20
CA ILE A 70 -7.54 -4.28 -3.36
C ILE A 70 -6.02 -4.45 -3.21
N LEU A 71 -5.48 -4.19 -2.02
CA LEU A 71 -4.04 -4.23 -1.77
C LEU A 71 -3.47 -5.65 -1.55
N ALA A 72 -4.28 -6.61 -1.12
CA ALA A 72 -3.83 -7.95 -0.75
C ALA A 72 -2.97 -8.70 -1.81
N PRO A 73 -3.30 -8.65 -3.13
CA PRO A 73 -2.50 -9.33 -4.16
C PRO A 73 -1.03 -8.88 -4.21
N MET A 74 -0.75 -7.65 -3.80
CA MET A 74 0.59 -7.03 -3.87
C MET A 74 1.60 -7.70 -2.93
N LYS A 75 1.16 -8.49 -1.94
CA LYS A 75 2.06 -9.26 -1.07
C LYS A 75 3.04 -10.10 -1.89
N ARG A 76 2.61 -10.64 -3.04
CA ARG A 76 3.42 -11.48 -3.95
C ARG A 76 4.58 -10.72 -4.60
N ASP A 77 4.43 -9.42 -4.78
CA ASP A 77 5.41 -8.56 -5.42
C ASP A 77 6.30 -7.81 -4.41
N VAL A 78 5.77 -7.57 -3.21
CA VAL A 78 6.45 -6.80 -2.15
C VAL A 78 7.33 -7.69 -1.25
N VAL A 79 6.87 -8.90 -0.90
CA VAL A 79 7.65 -9.81 -0.05
C VAL A 79 8.73 -10.49 -0.89
N THR A 80 9.99 -10.25 -0.52
CA THR A 80 11.16 -10.75 -1.25
C THR A 80 12.01 -11.73 -0.43
N LYS A 81 11.59 -12.04 0.80
CA LYS A 81 12.26 -12.97 1.71
C LYS A 81 11.30 -13.82 2.53
#